data_AF-A0A662A5B2-F1
#
_entry.id   AF-A0A662A5B2-F1
#
_cell.length_a   1.000
_cell.length_b   1.000
_cell.length_c   1.000
_cell.angle_alpha   90.00
_cell.angle_beta   90.00
_cell.angle_gamma   90.00
#
_symmetry.space_group_name_H-M   'P 1'
#
loop_
_entity.id
_entity.type
_entity.pdbx_description
1 polymer ?
#
loop_
_entity_poly.entity_id
_entity_poly.type
_entity_poly.pdbx_seq_one_letter_code
_entity_poly.pdbx_strand_id
1 'polypeptide(L)'
;MKNLIEVSLIKVIAFLSSTNPSLFFGLTGYENKQGEVSNQTVQLNIDRTNLAEKAINTLLERLLLSANELQGTAIIALIKSIVLPNVRRSNAQKNAFERLNKNVQYCKETNQFSIFGGQRIAKEIIINGIYKTVKSKPLTLAKNKESKSIPYFNPARFNLDASKYRFFIDGNKVIFQAR
;
A
#
# COMPACT_ATOMS: atom_id res chain seq x y z
N MET A 1 -12.23 19.82 -22.56
CA MET A 1 -10.83 19.33 -22.66
C MET A 1 -10.30 18.65 -21.40
N LYS A 2 -10.60 19.09 -20.16
CA LYS A 2 -10.15 18.42 -18.92
C LYS A 2 -10.55 16.93 -18.82
N ASN A 3 -11.75 16.56 -19.24
CA ASN A 3 -12.25 15.17 -19.15
C ASN A 3 -11.56 14.17 -20.09
N LEU A 4 -10.96 14.59 -21.21
CA LEU A 4 -10.32 13.65 -22.15
C LEU A 4 -8.94 13.19 -21.68
N ILE A 5 -8.21 14.04 -20.94
CA ILE A 5 -6.86 13.76 -20.44
C ILE A 5 -6.92 12.86 -19.18
N GLU A 6 -7.95 13.00 -18.34
CA GLU A 6 -8.14 12.10 -17.19
C GLU A 6 -8.53 10.68 -17.63
N VAL A 7 -9.37 10.54 -18.65
CA VAL A 7 -9.79 9.23 -19.18
C VAL A 7 -8.64 8.48 -19.85
N SER A 8 -7.68 9.17 -20.46
CA SER A 8 -6.50 8.53 -21.07
C SER A 8 -5.50 8.02 -20.03
N LEU A 9 -5.29 8.75 -18.92
CA LEU A 9 -4.43 8.32 -17.81
C LEU A 9 -4.89 7.00 -17.19
N ILE A 10 -6.21 6.88 -16.93
CA ILE A 10 -6.86 5.70 -16.35
C ILE A 10 -6.60 4.46 -17.20
N LYS A 11 -6.81 4.61 -18.51
CA LYS A 11 -6.67 3.50 -19.46
C LYS A 11 -5.21 3.07 -19.59
N VAL A 12 -4.26 4.00 -19.56
CA VAL A 12 -2.82 3.68 -19.61
C VAL A 12 -2.37 2.95 -18.35
N ILE A 13 -2.77 3.40 -17.16
CA ILE A 13 -2.43 2.71 -15.91
C ILE A 13 -3.05 1.31 -15.87
N ALA A 14 -4.34 1.19 -16.23
CA ALA A 14 -5.04 -0.09 -16.28
C ALA A 14 -4.35 -1.04 -17.28
N PHE A 15 -4.03 -0.56 -18.47
CA PHE A 15 -3.33 -1.29 -19.52
C PHE A 15 -1.96 -1.79 -19.07
N LEU A 16 -1.08 -0.90 -18.59
CA LEU A 16 0.28 -1.25 -18.16
C LEU A 16 0.30 -2.23 -16.99
N SER A 17 -0.68 -2.13 -16.09
CA SER A 17 -0.82 -3.07 -14.98
C SER A 17 -1.30 -4.45 -15.43
N SER A 18 -2.02 -4.54 -16.55
CA SER A 18 -2.52 -5.80 -17.11
C SER A 18 -1.50 -6.54 -17.97
N THR A 19 -0.53 -5.81 -18.56
CA THR A 19 0.43 -6.37 -19.52
C THR A 19 1.80 -6.68 -18.92
N ASN A 20 2.14 -6.14 -17.75
CA ASN A 20 3.47 -6.30 -17.17
C ASN A 20 3.41 -6.97 -15.77
N PRO A 21 3.89 -8.22 -15.61
CA PRO A 21 3.83 -8.94 -14.34
C PRO A 21 4.70 -8.28 -13.25
N SER A 22 5.67 -7.46 -13.64
CA SER A 22 6.64 -6.80 -12.75
C SER A 22 6.64 -5.29 -12.94
N LEU A 23 5.47 -4.66 -12.87
CA LEU A 23 5.35 -3.20 -13.06
C LEU A 23 5.91 -2.45 -11.85
N PHE A 24 6.93 -1.62 -12.10
CA PHE A 24 7.44 -0.68 -11.11
C PHE A 24 6.72 0.65 -11.24
N PHE A 25 6.37 1.19 -10.09
CA PHE A 25 5.60 2.40 -9.94
C PHE A 25 6.41 3.41 -9.14
N GLY A 26 6.81 4.50 -9.78
CA GLY A 26 7.47 5.64 -9.16
C GLY A 26 6.45 6.69 -8.75
N LEU A 27 6.57 7.20 -7.53
CA LEU A 27 5.92 8.40 -7.06
C LEU A 27 7.00 9.42 -6.72
N THR A 28 6.96 10.58 -7.36
CA THR A 28 7.90 11.67 -7.10
C THR A 28 7.12 12.85 -6.52
N GLY A 29 7.53 13.31 -5.34
CA GLY A 29 6.84 14.39 -4.63
C GLY A 29 5.47 14.01 -4.07
N TYR A 30 5.27 12.75 -3.65
CA TYR A 30 4.01 12.33 -3.04
C TYR A 30 3.85 12.91 -1.65
N GLU A 31 2.80 13.72 -1.45
CA GLU A 31 2.41 14.27 -0.16
C GLU A 31 1.34 13.40 0.53
N ASN A 32 1.59 13.01 1.78
CA ASN A 32 0.62 12.27 2.59
C ASN A 32 -0.25 13.20 3.45
N LYS A 33 -1.25 12.64 4.17
CA LYS A 33 -2.17 13.42 5.02
C LYS A 33 -1.50 14.13 6.21
N GLN A 34 -0.24 13.82 6.49
CA GLN A 34 0.56 14.40 7.56
C GLN A 34 1.52 15.49 7.02
N GLY A 35 1.44 15.84 5.74
CA GLY A 35 2.32 16.82 5.10
C GLY A 35 3.73 16.29 4.77
N GLU A 36 3.96 14.98 4.89
CA GLU A 36 5.25 14.40 4.48
C GLU A 36 5.30 14.31 2.96
N VAL A 37 6.37 14.83 2.35
CA VAL A 37 6.63 14.73 0.91
C VAL A 37 7.74 13.71 0.68
N SER A 38 7.52 12.75 -0.22
CA SER A 38 8.46 11.67 -0.45
C SER A 38 8.50 11.18 -1.90
N ASN A 39 9.66 10.66 -2.30
CA ASN A 39 9.81 9.85 -3.50
C ASN A 39 9.68 8.37 -3.11
N GLN A 40 8.90 7.59 -3.85
CA GLN A 40 8.67 6.18 -3.56
C GLN A 40 8.76 5.34 -4.82
N THR A 41 9.31 4.14 -4.69
CA THR A 41 9.25 3.11 -5.72
C THR A 41 8.51 1.90 -5.16
N VAL A 42 7.52 1.44 -5.90
CA VAL A 42 6.58 0.40 -5.49
C VAL A 42 6.50 -0.63 -6.59
N GLN A 43 6.62 -1.91 -6.24
CA GLN A 43 6.38 -3.00 -7.16
C GLN A 43 4.90 -3.40 -7.07
N LEU A 44 4.21 -3.41 -8.21
CA LEU A 44 2.81 -3.84 -8.32
C LEU A 44 2.71 -5.32 -8.72
N ASN A 45 1.49 -5.85 -8.81
CA ASN A 45 1.18 -7.21 -9.25
C ASN A 45 1.73 -8.35 -8.39
N ILE A 46 2.12 -8.06 -7.14
CA ILE A 46 2.65 -9.07 -6.24
C ILE A 46 1.57 -10.06 -5.80
N ASP A 47 1.96 -11.32 -5.66
CA ASP A 47 1.09 -12.35 -5.11
C ASP A 47 0.94 -12.20 -3.59
N ARG A 48 -0.21 -11.65 -3.18
CA ARG A 48 -0.54 -11.40 -1.78
C ARG A 48 -0.74 -12.68 -0.99
N THR A 49 -1.16 -13.77 -1.64
CA THR A 49 -1.32 -15.06 -0.97
C THR A 49 0.04 -15.58 -0.55
N ASN A 50 0.99 -15.62 -1.49
CA ASN A 50 2.37 -16.01 -1.21
C ASN A 50 3.05 -15.10 -0.17
N LEU A 51 2.79 -13.79 -0.21
CA LEU A 51 3.30 -12.87 0.81
C LEU A 51 2.70 -13.12 2.20
N ALA A 52 1.40 -13.41 2.27
CA ALA A 52 0.72 -13.72 3.52
C ALA A 52 1.25 -15.03 4.11
N GLU A 53 1.43 -16.06 3.31
CA GLU A 53 2.02 -17.34 3.73
C GLU A 53 3.44 -17.16 4.27
N LYS A 54 4.31 -16.45 3.53
CA LYS A 54 5.66 -16.12 4.00
C LYS A 54 5.63 -15.37 5.33
N ALA A 55 4.75 -14.38 5.47
CA ALA A 55 4.61 -13.62 6.70
C ALA A 55 4.12 -14.50 7.87
N ILE A 56 3.17 -15.40 7.65
CA ILE A 56 2.69 -16.35 8.67
C ILE A 56 3.83 -17.27 9.10
N ASN A 57 4.59 -17.84 8.17
CA ASN A 57 5.71 -18.74 8.50
C ASN A 57 6.76 -18.03 9.35
N THR A 58 7.18 -16.82 8.96
CA THR A 58 8.11 -16.00 9.76
C THR A 58 7.54 -15.69 11.16
N LEU A 59 6.23 -15.43 11.27
CA LEU A 59 5.59 -15.20 12.57
C LEU A 59 5.56 -16.45 13.44
N LEU A 60 5.32 -17.63 12.85
CA LEU A 60 5.33 -18.90 13.58
C LEU A 60 6.73 -19.23 14.10
N GLU A 61 7.77 -19.06 13.30
CA GLU A 61 9.16 -19.23 13.75
C GLU A 61 9.49 -18.30 14.92
N ARG A 62 9.06 -17.03 14.85
CA ARG A 62 9.26 -16.07 15.93
C ARG A 62 8.44 -16.36 17.17
N LEU A 63 7.26 -16.97 17.02
CA LEU A 63 6.44 -17.38 18.15
C LEU A 63 7.18 -18.42 18.99
N LEU A 64 7.84 -19.39 18.33
CA LEU A 64 8.66 -20.41 19.00
C LEU A 64 9.86 -19.81 19.73
N LEU A 65 10.40 -18.70 19.23
CA LEU A 65 11.52 -17.98 19.83
C LEU A 65 11.10 -16.86 20.79
N SER A 66 9.79 -16.69 21.04
CA SER A 66 9.30 -15.56 21.82
C SER A 66 9.72 -15.67 23.29
N ALA A 67 10.37 -14.62 23.79
CA ALA A 67 10.97 -14.62 25.13
C ALA A 67 10.00 -14.15 26.23
N ASN A 68 8.86 -13.55 25.85
CA ASN A 68 7.86 -13.08 26.80
C ASN A 68 6.42 -13.23 26.26
N GLU A 69 5.48 -13.31 27.20
CA GLU A 69 4.05 -13.52 26.93
C GLU A 69 3.45 -12.40 26.06
N LEU A 70 3.88 -11.14 26.26
CA LEU A 70 3.37 -10.00 25.51
C LEU A 70 3.73 -10.13 24.01
N GLN A 71 4.94 -10.56 23.70
CA GLN A 71 5.41 -10.80 22.33
C GLN A 71 4.64 -11.96 21.70
N GLY A 72 4.52 -13.10 22.39
CA GLY A 72 3.73 -14.24 21.91
C GLY A 72 2.28 -13.87 21.62
N THR A 73 1.64 -13.12 22.52
CA THR A 73 0.28 -12.61 22.35
C THR A 73 0.17 -11.66 21.15
N ALA A 74 1.15 -10.78 20.96
CA ALA A 74 1.20 -9.88 19.81
C ALA A 74 1.31 -10.65 18.49
N ILE A 75 2.18 -11.66 18.42
CA ILE A 75 2.38 -12.51 17.23
C ILE A 75 1.10 -13.27 16.88
N ILE A 76 0.48 -13.93 17.85
CA ILE A 76 -0.80 -14.65 17.65
C ILE A 76 -1.87 -13.67 17.12
N ALA A 77 -1.96 -12.48 17.69
CA ALA A 77 -2.91 -11.46 17.26
C ALA A 77 -2.61 -10.92 15.84
N LEU A 78 -1.37 -10.96 15.37
CA LEU A 78 -1.00 -10.62 13.99
C LEU A 78 -1.38 -11.74 13.03
N ILE A 79 -1.07 -13.00 13.34
CA ILE A 79 -1.44 -14.17 12.53
C ILE A 79 -2.95 -14.20 12.31
N LYS A 80 -3.74 -14.06 13.38
CA LYS A 80 -5.21 -13.99 13.30
C LYS A 80 -5.70 -12.87 12.37
N SER A 81 -5.02 -11.72 12.35
CA SER A 81 -5.40 -10.60 11.49
C SER A 81 -5.07 -10.82 10.01
N ILE A 82 -4.11 -11.69 9.69
CA ILE A 82 -3.82 -12.11 8.31
C ILE A 82 -4.86 -13.13 7.84
N VAL A 83 -5.16 -14.13 8.67
CA VAL A 83 -6.04 -15.26 8.32
C VAL A 83 -7.51 -14.85 8.20
N LEU A 84 -8.00 -13.97 9.08
CA LEU A 84 -9.40 -13.56 9.14
C LEU A 84 -9.59 -12.12 8.64
N PRO A 85 -9.73 -11.89 7.31
CA PRO A 85 -10.04 -10.57 6.79
C PRO A 85 -11.42 -10.11 7.26
N ASN A 86 -11.54 -8.83 7.62
CA ASN A 86 -12.80 -8.25 8.10
C ASN A 86 -13.84 -8.13 6.96
N VAL A 87 -14.78 -9.08 6.90
CA VAL A 87 -15.82 -9.22 5.87
C VAL A 87 -16.66 -7.95 5.70
N ARG A 88 -16.98 -7.24 6.79
CA ARG A 88 -17.81 -6.02 6.75
C ARG A 88 -17.14 -4.88 5.96
N ARG A 89 -15.82 -4.76 6.04
CA ARG A 89 -15.06 -3.75 5.26
C ARG A 89 -15.01 -4.07 3.77
N SER A 90 -15.05 -5.35 3.39
CA SER A 90 -15.00 -5.80 2.01
C SER A 90 -16.25 -5.38 1.22
N ASN A 91 -17.42 -5.50 1.83
CA ASN A 91 -18.70 -5.19 1.15
C ASN A 91 -18.89 -3.68 0.91
N ALA A 92 -18.53 -2.83 1.86
CA ALA A 92 -18.63 -1.37 1.69
C ALA A 92 -17.71 -0.83 0.58
N GLN A 93 -16.56 -1.49 0.34
CA GLN A 93 -15.62 -1.07 -0.70
C GLN A 93 -16.08 -1.39 -2.12
N LYS A 94 -16.90 -2.43 -2.32
CA LYS A 94 -17.34 -2.85 -3.65
C LYS A 94 -18.18 -1.79 -4.37
N ASN A 95 -18.94 -0.99 -3.61
CA ASN A 95 -19.88 -0.03 -4.19
C ASN A 95 -19.24 1.35 -4.45
N ALA A 96 -18.23 1.75 -3.66
CA ALA A 96 -17.62 3.09 -3.73
C ALA A 96 -16.47 3.20 -4.75
N PHE A 97 -15.93 2.06 -5.23
CA PHE A 97 -14.76 2.04 -6.09
C PHE A 97 -14.99 1.22 -7.35
N GLU A 98 -14.63 1.79 -8.49
CA GLU A 98 -14.50 1.04 -9.74
C GLU A 98 -13.11 0.40 -9.79
N ARG A 99 -13.08 -0.93 -9.84
CA ARG A 99 -11.82 -1.67 -9.87
C ARG A 99 -11.28 -1.68 -11.30
N LEU A 100 -10.13 -1.05 -11.51
CA LEU A 100 -9.46 -1.00 -12.81
C LEU A 100 -8.58 -2.24 -13.04
N ASN A 101 -7.92 -2.71 -11.98
CA ASN A 101 -7.15 -3.96 -11.98
C ASN A 101 -6.95 -4.51 -10.54
N LYS A 102 -6.04 -5.48 -10.38
CA LYS A 102 -5.75 -6.10 -9.07
C LYS A 102 -5.31 -5.08 -8.02
N ASN A 103 -4.56 -4.05 -8.41
CA ASN A 103 -3.84 -3.12 -7.55
C ASN A 103 -4.29 -1.66 -7.67
N VAL A 104 -5.18 -1.33 -8.61
CA VAL A 104 -5.65 0.03 -8.88
C VAL A 104 -7.16 0.06 -8.92
N GLN A 105 -7.73 0.99 -8.18
CA GLN A 105 -9.16 1.29 -8.18
C GLN A 105 -9.38 2.80 -8.23
N TYR A 106 -10.53 3.20 -8.78
CA TYR A 106 -10.93 4.60 -8.92
C TYR A 106 -12.14 4.89 -8.04
N CYS A 107 -12.06 5.97 -7.26
CA CYS A 107 -13.18 6.44 -6.44
C CYS A 107 -13.94 7.52 -7.21
N LYS A 108 -15.18 7.23 -7.61
CA LYS A 108 -16.03 8.17 -8.37
C LYS A 108 -16.36 9.43 -7.57
N GLU A 109 -16.60 9.29 -6.26
CA GLU A 109 -16.99 10.40 -5.39
C GLU A 109 -15.87 11.43 -5.19
N THR A 110 -14.63 10.95 -5.05
CA THR A 110 -13.47 11.82 -4.74
C THR A 110 -12.62 12.15 -5.96
N ASN A 111 -12.90 11.55 -7.11
CA ASN A 111 -12.06 11.59 -8.32
C ASN A 111 -10.58 11.19 -8.05
N GLN A 112 -10.36 10.25 -7.13
CA GLN A 112 -9.02 9.80 -6.75
C GLN A 112 -8.75 8.35 -7.15
N PHE A 113 -7.51 8.07 -7.57
CA PHE A 113 -6.99 6.73 -7.74
C PHE A 113 -6.44 6.21 -6.43
N SER A 114 -6.89 5.03 -6.02
CA SER A 114 -6.24 4.26 -4.96
C SER A 114 -5.37 3.19 -5.60
N ILE A 115 -4.05 3.30 -5.39
CA ILE A 115 -3.09 2.27 -5.71
C ILE A 115 -2.79 1.51 -4.43
N PHE A 116 -2.98 0.20 -4.43
CA PHE A 116 -2.88 -0.63 -3.24
C PHE A 116 -2.29 -2.01 -3.55
N GLY A 117 -1.78 -2.68 -2.53
CA GLY A 117 -1.32 -4.06 -2.66
C GLY A 117 0.02 -4.22 -3.36
N GLY A 118 0.78 -3.13 -3.56
CA GLY A 118 2.16 -3.18 -4.00
C GLY A 118 3.14 -3.29 -2.82
N GLN A 119 4.36 -3.74 -3.07
CA GLN A 119 5.44 -3.71 -2.08
C GLN A 119 6.27 -2.45 -2.31
N ARG A 120 6.46 -1.68 -1.24
CA ARG A 120 7.37 -0.54 -1.28
C ARG A 120 8.80 -1.07 -1.33
N ILE A 121 9.51 -0.75 -2.40
CA ILE A 121 10.91 -1.11 -2.61
C ILE A 121 11.83 -0.03 -2.07
N ALA A 122 11.47 1.23 -2.30
CA ALA A 122 12.24 2.38 -1.83
C ALA A 122 11.33 3.52 -1.40
N LYS A 123 11.78 4.28 -0.41
CA LYS A 123 11.20 5.57 -0.03
C LYS A 123 12.32 6.51 0.40
N GLU A 124 12.28 7.71 -0.16
CA GLU A 124 13.14 8.83 0.20
C GLU A 124 12.22 9.95 0.70
N ILE A 125 12.48 10.47 1.90
CA ILE A 125 11.70 11.57 2.49
C ILE A 125 12.38 12.87 2.09
N ILE A 126 11.63 13.75 1.42
CA ILE A 126 12.07 15.09 1.03
C ILE A 126 11.71 16.09 2.12
N ILE A 127 10.45 16.04 2.59
CA ILE A 127 9.94 16.89 3.66
C ILE A 127 9.32 15.99 4.73
N ASN A 128 9.75 16.16 5.98
CA ASN A 128 9.19 15.42 7.11
C ASN A 128 7.77 15.92 7.42
N GLY A 129 6.84 14.99 7.61
CA GLY A 129 5.48 15.32 8.05
C GLY A 129 5.37 15.58 9.55
N ILE A 130 4.25 16.15 9.98
CA ILE A 130 3.93 16.39 11.39
C ILE A 130 3.09 15.20 11.90
N TYR A 131 3.71 14.37 12.74
CA TYR A 131 3.07 13.19 13.31
C TYR A 131 2.60 13.46 14.74
N LYS A 132 1.32 13.16 15.01
CA LYS A 132 0.76 13.25 16.37
C LYS A 132 1.39 12.19 17.26
N THR A 133 1.67 12.55 18.51
CA THR A 133 2.06 11.59 19.54
C THR A 133 0.89 10.65 19.82
N VAL A 134 1.10 9.34 19.66
CA VAL A 134 0.06 8.33 19.90
C VAL A 134 0.37 7.59 21.19
N LYS A 135 -0.51 7.72 22.20
CA LYS A 135 -0.47 6.90 23.42
C LYS A 135 -1.02 5.50 23.10
N SER A 136 -0.15 4.64 22.57
CA SER A 136 -0.52 3.28 22.19
C SER A 136 -0.42 2.33 23.37
N LYS A 137 -1.35 1.37 23.47
CA LYS A 137 -1.28 0.29 24.46
C LYS A 137 -0.03 -0.58 24.23
N PRO A 138 0.55 -1.22 25.27
CA PRO A 138 1.72 -2.08 25.13
C PRO A 138 1.58 -3.17 24.06
N LEU A 139 0.41 -3.83 24.01
CA LEU A 139 0.13 -4.84 22.98
C LEU A 139 0.17 -4.26 21.56
N THR A 140 -0.35 -3.04 21.36
CA THR A 140 -0.31 -2.37 20.06
C THR A 140 1.12 -2.02 19.65
N LEU A 141 1.94 -1.56 20.60
CA LEU A 141 3.36 -1.28 20.35
C LEU A 141 4.13 -2.56 19.98
N ALA A 142 3.89 -3.66 20.71
CA ALA A 142 4.48 -4.96 20.41
C ALA A 142 4.06 -5.47 19.02
N LYS A 143 2.76 -5.39 18.67
CA LYS A 143 2.26 -5.75 17.34
C LYS A 143 2.90 -4.91 16.23
N ASN A 144 3.04 -3.61 16.44
CA ASN A 144 3.66 -2.72 15.46
C ASN A 144 5.16 -3.02 15.28
N LYS A 145 5.86 -3.38 16.35
CA LYS A 145 7.27 -3.79 16.30
C LYS A 145 7.45 -5.05 15.45
N GLU A 146 6.66 -6.10 15.73
CA GLU A 146 6.72 -7.35 14.97
C GLU A 146 6.31 -7.15 13.50
N SER A 147 5.24 -6.39 13.24
CA SER A 147 4.81 -6.07 11.88
C SER A 147 5.88 -5.34 11.06
N LYS A 148 6.59 -4.37 11.65
CA LYS A 148 7.65 -3.62 10.96
C LYS A 148 8.85 -4.49 10.58
N SER A 149 9.12 -5.52 11.37
CA SER A 149 10.23 -6.43 11.12
C SER A 149 9.93 -7.50 10.05
N ILE A 150 8.70 -7.53 9.52
CA ILE A 150 8.31 -8.41 8.42
C ILE A 150 8.10 -7.55 7.16
N PRO A 151 8.97 -7.67 6.15
CA PRO A 151 8.95 -6.78 4.98
C PRO A 151 7.65 -6.86 4.16
N TYR A 152 6.88 -7.95 4.31
CA TYR A 152 5.69 -8.24 3.52
C TYR A 152 4.36 -7.81 4.17
N PHE A 153 4.41 -7.29 5.42
CA PHE A 153 3.19 -7.10 6.23
C PHE A 153 2.38 -5.85 5.84
N ASN A 154 3.04 -4.80 5.34
CA ASN A 154 2.41 -3.51 5.07
C ASN A 154 2.47 -3.20 3.58
N PRO A 155 1.53 -3.71 2.77
CA PRO A 155 1.44 -3.32 1.37
C PRO A 155 1.26 -1.82 1.28
N ALA A 156 1.99 -1.22 0.35
CA ALA A 156 1.92 0.20 0.09
C ALA A 156 0.53 0.57 -0.42
N ARG A 157 0.05 1.73 0.04
CA ARG A 157 -1.20 2.32 -0.42
C ARG A 157 -1.01 3.80 -0.65
N PHE A 158 -1.50 4.26 -1.80
CA PHE A 158 -1.44 5.65 -2.22
C PHE A 158 -2.79 6.07 -2.74
N ASN A 159 -3.17 7.30 -2.43
CA ASN A 159 -4.31 7.96 -3.03
C ASN A 159 -3.77 9.11 -3.89
N LEU A 160 -4.05 9.08 -5.18
CA LEU A 160 -3.55 10.05 -6.15
C LEU A 160 -4.73 10.82 -6.73
N ASP A 161 -4.60 12.13 -6.69
CA ASP A 161 -5.50 13.05 -7.38
C ASP A 161 -4.96 13.27 -8.79
N ALA A 162 -5.73 12.86 -9.80
CA ALA A 162 -5.34 12.92 -11.21
C ALA A 162 -4.88 14.33 -11.63
N SER A 163 -5.47 15.37 -11.03
CA SER A 163 -5.18 16.76 -11.35
C SER A 163 -3.82 17.24 -10.87
N LYS A 164 -3.27 16.60 -9.82
CA LYS A 164 -2.00 16.97 -9.16
C LYS A 164 -0.78 16.29 -9.72
N TYR A 165 -0.95 15.25 -10.54
CA TYR A 165 0.16 14.48 -11.06
C TYR A 165 0.20 14.51 -12.58
N ARG A 166 1.41 14.47 -13.13
CA ARG A 166 1.68 14.05 -14.51
C ARG A 166 2.37 12.70 -14.47
N PHE A 167 2.31 11.95 -15.56
CA PHE A 167 2.98 10.66 -15.66
C PHE A 167 3.92 10.61 -16.85
N PHE A 168 4.91 9.74 -16.73
CA PHE A 168 5.83 9.36 -17.80
C PHE A 168 6.16 7.88 -17.67
N ILE A 169 6.55 7.30 -18.79
CA ILE A 169 6.98 5.90 -18.88
C ILE A 169 8.49 5.92 -19.13
N ASP A 170 9.23 5.25 -18.26
CA ASP A 170 10.68 5.07 -18.34
C ASP A 170 10.98 3.57 -18.30
N GLY A 171 11.12 2.96 -19.48
CA GLY A 171 11.20 1.51 -19.64
C GLY A 171 9.99 0.79 -19.05
N ASN A 172 10.23 -0.07 -18.04
CA ASN A 172 9.19 -0.80 -17.30
C ASN A 172 8.64 -0.05 -16.08
N LYS A 173 9.00 1.23 -15.92
CA LYS A 173 8.58 2.05 -14.78
C LYS A 173 7.57 3.10 -15.24
N VAL A 174 6.44 3.17 -14.54
CA VAL A 174 5.51 4.30 -14.65
C VAL A 174 5.80 5.25 -13.51
N ILE A 175 6.10 6.50 -13.82
CA ILE A 175 6.46 7.50 -12.81
C ILE A 175 5.40 8.59 -12.78
N PHE A 176 4.84 8.84 -11.61
CA PHE A 176 3.95 9.94 -11.33
C PHE A 176 4.74 11.03 -10.63
N GLN A 177 4.74 12.21 -11.21
CA GLN A 177 5.41 13.37 -10.65
C GLN A 177 4.35 14.41 -10.31
N ALA A 178 4.41 14.93 -9.08
CA ALA A 178 3.61 16.08 -8.69
C ALA A 178 3.86 17.24 -9.67
N ARG A 179 2.78 17.92 -10.09
CA ARG A 179 2.83 19.06 -10.99
C ARG A 179 3.37 20.31 -10.30
#